data_AF-A0A151S4L3-F1
#
_entry.id   AF-A0A151S4L3-F1
#
_cell.length_a   1.000
_cell.length_b   1.000
_cell.length_c   1.000
_cell.angle_alpha   90.00
_cell.angle_beta   90.00
_cell.angle_gamma   90.00
#
_symmetry.space_group_name_H-M   'P 1'
#
loop_
_entity.id
_entity.type
_entity.pdbx_description
1 polymer ?
#
loop_
_entity_poly.entity_id
_entity_poly.type
_entity_poly.pdbx_seq_one_letter_code
_entity_poly.pdbx_strand_id
1 'polypeptide(L)'
;RAKNIITSALSIDEFFRISQCKSAKEMWDTLQDTHEGTSDVKRSRKHTFIREYELLRMNHGESISDFQKRFTHLINHLVDLARKFEVEELNLKVL
;
A
#
# COMPACT_ATOMS: atom_id res chain seq x y z
N ARG A 1 13.10 -24.13 -14.63
CA ARG A 1 11.62 -24.28 -14.56
C ARG A 1 10.93 -23.00 -14.09
N ALA A 2 11.22 -22.48 -12.89
CA ALA A 2 10.56 -21.25 -12.38
C ALA A 2 10.80 -19.99 -13.25
N LYS A 3 12.05 -19.73 -13.70
CA LYS A 3 12.35 -18.61 -14.61
C LYS A 3 11.49 -18.64 -15.88
N ASN A 4 11.38 -19.80 -16.52
CA ASN A 4 10.62 -19.97 -17.76
C ASN A 4 9.12 -19.69 -17.56
N ILE A 5 8.55 -20.11 -16.42
CA ILE A 5 7.14 -19.85 -16.08
C ILE A 5 6.90 -18.34 -15.92
N ILE A 6 7.80 -17.64 -15.23
CA ILE A 6 7.71 -16.18 -15.07
C ILE A 6 7.80 -15.53 -16.45
N THR A 7 8.83 -15.83 -17.24
CA THR A 7 9.03 -15.17 -18.54
C THR A 7 7.92 -15.45 -19.56
N SER A 8 7.28 -16.62 -19.51
CA SER A 8 6.20 -16.96 -20.46
C SER A 8 4.90 -16.19 -20.23
N ALA A 9 4.72 -15.61 -19.04
CA ALA A 9 3.51 -14.90 -18.66
C ALA A 9 3.62 -13.38 -18.84
N LEU A 10 4.78 -12.86 -19.26
CA LEU A 10 5.07 -11.43 -19.28
C LEU A 10 4.94 -10.82 -20.66
N SER A 11 4.61 -9.53 -20.68
CA SER A 11 4.80 -8.68 -21.86
C SER A 11 6.30 -8.56 -22.20
N ILE A 12 6.59 -8.14 -23.44
CA ILE A 12 7.96 -7.90 -23.91
C ILE A 12 8.67 -6.88 -23.02
N ASP A 13 7.98 -5.80 -22.62
CA ASP A 13 8.51 -4.75 -21.75
C ASP A 13 8.89 -5.27 -20.35
N GLU A 14 8.04 -6.09 -19.74
CA GLU A 14 8.32 -6.70 -18.43
C GLU A 14 9.45 -7.72 -18.52
N PHE A 15 9.51 -8.49 -19.61
CA PHE A 15 10.62 -9.41 -19.85
C PHE A 15 11.96 -8.68 -19.90
N PHE A 16 12.05 -7.57 -20.65
CA PHE A 16 13.30 -6.80 -20.72
C PHE A 16 13.74 -6.27 -19.36
N ARG A 17 12.78 -5.87 -18.52
CA ARG A 17 13.05 -5.38 -17.16
C ARG A 17 13.73 -6.41 -16.27
N ILE A 18 13.33 -7.68 -16.37
CA ILE A 18 13.88 -8.76 -15.54
C ILE A 18 14.94 -9.60 -16.26
N SER A 19 15.30 -9.24 -17.50
CA SER A 19 16.20 -10.02 -18.36
C SER A 19 17.60 -10.21 -17.76
N GLN A 20 18.05 -9.26 -16.93
CA GLN A 20 19.35 -9.29 -16.26
C GLN A 20 19.31 -10.01 -14.90
N CYS A 21 18.13 -10.39 -14.40
CA CYS A 21 18.00 -11.09 -13.13
C CYS A 21 18.58 -12.51 -13.20
N LYS A 22 19.43 -12.85 -12.25
CA LYS A 22 20.15 -14.13 -12.19
C LYS A 22 19.25 -15.25 -11.71
N SER A 23 18.34 -14.96 -10.77
CA SER A 23 17.45 -15.95 -10.15
C SER A 23 15.96 -15.66 -10.39
N ALA A 24 15.11 -16.69 -10.29
CA ALA A 24 13.66 -16.51 -10.33
C ALA A 24 13.13 -15.66 -9.18
N LYS A 25 13.82 -15.69 -8.02
CA LYS A 25 13.49 -14.84 -6.86
C LYS A 25 13.73 -13.37 -7.17
N GLU A 26 14.87 -13.05 -7.75
CA GLU A 26 15.22 -11.69 -8.18
C GLU A 26 14.28 -11.17 -9.26
N MET A 27 13.86 -12.03 -10.21
CA MET A 27 12.83 -11.70 -11.19
C MET A 27 11.50 -11.35 -10.51
N TRP A 28 11.04 -12.20 -9.57
CA TRP A 28 9.80 -11.97 -8.83
C TRP A 28 9.87 -10.68 -8.00
N ASP A 29 10.97 -10.46 -7.26
CA ASP A 29 11.15 -9.28 -6.43
C ASP A 29 11.18 -8.00 -7.27
N THR A 30 11.81 -8.03 -8.45
CA THR A 30 11.83 -6.88 -9.39
C THR A 30 10.44 -6.56 -9.93
N LEU A 31 9.63 -7.58 -10.26
CA LEU A 31 8.25 -7.39 -10.69
C LEU A 31 7.40 -6.84 -9.53
N GLN A 32 7.53 -7.43 -8.35
CA GLN A 32 6.81 -6.99 -7.15
C GLN A 32 7.15 -5.52 -6.82
N ASP A 33 8.43 -5.15 -6.82
CA ASP A 33 8.87 -3.77 -6.57
C ASP A 33 8.40 -2.81 -7.67
N THR A 34 8.32 -3.27 -8.92
CA THR A 34 7.82 -2.48 -10.06
C THR A 34 6.34 -2.16 -9.93
N HIS A 35 5.50 -3.15 -9.60
CA HIS A 35 4.06 -3.01 -9.65
C HIS A 35 3.45 -2.61 -8.30
N GLU A 36 4.02 -3.07 -7.20
CA GLU A 36 3.53 -2.80 -5.85
C GLU A 36 4.38 -1.75 -5.10
N GLY A 37 5.52 -1.36 -5.66
CA GLY A 37 6.50 -0.47 -5.02
C GLY A 37 7.45 -1.23 -4.10
N THR A 38 8.64 -0.65 -3.88
CA THR A 38 9.65 -1.19 -2.97
C THR A 38 9.16 -1.20 -1.52
N SER A 39 9.81 -2.01 -0.68
CA SER A 39 9.56 -2.03 0.76
C SER A 39 9.68 -0.64 1.41
N ASP A 40 10.62 0.18 0.95
CA ASP A 40 10.81 1.56 1.42
C ASP A 40 9.68 2.49 0.98
N VAL A 41 9.20 2.37 -0.26
CA VAL A 41 8.01 3.11 -0.74
C VAL A 41 6.78 2.71 0.06
N LYS A 42 6.56 1.41 0.29
CA LYS A 42 5.46 0.89 1.12
C LYS A 42 5.56 1.41 2.56
N ARG A 43 6.76 1.43 3.16
CA ARG A 43 7.02 1.97 4.50
C ARG A 43 6.75 3.47 4.57
N SER A 44 7.24 4.23 3.60
CA SER A 44 7.04 5.68 3.52
C SER A 44 5.55 6.02 3.42
N ARG A 45 4.81 5.34 2.54
CA ARG A 45 3.34 5.47 2.42
C ARG A 45 2.64 5.18 3.75
N LYS A 46 3.01 4.09 4.43
CA LYS A 46 2.47 3.76 5.75
C LYS A 46 2.72 4.87 6.77
N HIS A 47 3.92 5.43 6.81
CA HIS A 47 4.24 6.53 7.72
C HIS A 47 3.42 7.79 7.42
N THR A 48 3.25 8.13 6.14
CA THR A 48 2.39 9.25 5.73
C THR A 48 0.96 9.05 6.21
N PHE A 49 0.35 7.88 5.97
CA PHE A 49 -1.01 7.62 6.41
C PHE A 49 -1.16 7.57 7.93
N ILE A 50 -0.17 7.05 8.67
CA ILE A 50 -0.17 7.10 10.14
C ILE A 50 -0.18 8.55 10.62
N ARG A 51 0.66 9.41 10.03
CA ARG A 51 0.71 10.84 10.37
C ARG A 51 -0.60 11.55 10.03
N GLU A 52 -1.19 11.26 8.86
CA GLU A 52 -2.51 11.77 8.50
C GLU A 52 -3.58 11.31 9.49
N TYR A 53 -3.49 10.06 9.96
CA TYR A 53 -4.39 9.51 10.94
C TYR A 53 -4.24 10.21 12.28
N GLU A 54 -3.01 10.41 12.78
CA GLU A 54 -2.73 11.14 14.02
C GLU A 54 -3.29 12.57 13.97
N LEU A 55 -3.07 13.26 12.85
CA LEU A 55 -3.53 14.63 12.61
C LEU A 55 -5.01 14.74 12.22
N LEU A 56 -5.68 13.61 11.98
CA LEU A 56 -7.06 13.59 11.52
C LEU A 56 -7.97 14.24 12.56
N ARG A 57 -8.65 15.30 12.11
CA ARG A 57 -9.68 16.03 12.83
C ARG A 57 -10.73 16.53 11.83
N MET A 58 -11.90 16.85 12.34
CA MET A 58 -12.95 17.47 11.54
C MET A 58 -12.54 18.90 11.19
N ASN A 59 -12.69 19.27 9.93
CA ASN A 59 -12.37 20.61 9.45
C ASN A 59 -13.52 21.58 9.74
N HIS A 60 -13.23 22.88 9.78
CA HIS A 60 -14.29 23.88 9.96
C HIS A 60 -15.21 23.91 8.73
N GLY A 61 -16.52 23.78 8.96
CA GLY A 61 -17.52 23.73 7.89
C GLY A 61 -17.64 22.39 7.17
N GLU A 62 -16.87 21.37 7.59
CA GLU A 62 -17.03 20.02 7.10
C GLU A 62 -18.29 19.36 7.67
N SER A 63 -18.99 18.55 6.87
CA SER A 63 -20.11 17.76 7.37
C SER A 63 -19.63 16.47 8.05
N ILE A 64 -20.42 15.94 8.98
CA ILE A 64 -20.11 14.66 9.65
C ILE A 64 -19.94 13.53 8.62
N SER A 65 -20.75 13.51 7.57
CA SER A 65 -20.66 12.49 6.51
C SER A 65 -19.35 12.59 5.73
N ASP A 66 -18.87 13.79 5.44
CA ASP A 66 -17.61 13.99 4.72
C ASP A 66 -16.41 13.62 5.59
N PHE A 67 -16.45 13.96 6.88
CA PHE A 67 -15.46 13.50 7.85
C PHE A 67 -15.41 11.96 7.92
N GLN A 68 -16.57 11.31 8.06
CA GLN A 68 -16.66 9.85 8.09
C GLN A 68 -16.10 9.21 6.83
N LYS A 69 -16.39 9.74 5.63
CA LYS A 69 -15.82 9.23 4.38
C LYS A 69 -14.29 9.30 4.38
N ARG A 70 -13.70 10.43 4.80
CA ARG A 70 -12.23 10.57 4.89
C ARG A 70 -11.64 9.62 5.92
N PHE A 71 -12.28 9.49 7.07
CA PHE A 71 -11.87 8.55 8.11
C PHE A 71 -11.85 7.11 7.58
N THR A 72 -12.96 6.63 7.02
CA THR A 72 -13.06 5.27 6.44
C THR A 72 -12.04 5.05 5.34
N HIS A 73 -11.85 6.04 4.45
CA HIS A 73 -10.86 5.93 3.38
C HIS A 73 -9.44 5.74 3.95
N LEU A 74 -9.08 6.53 4.97
CA LEU A 74 -7.77 6.45 5.62
C LEU A 74 -7.55 5.12 6.36
N ILE A 75 -8.57 4.62 7.06
CA ILE A 75 -8.51 3.32 7.74
C ILE A 75 -8.31 2.19 6.74
N ASN A 76 -9.06 2.18 5.63
CA ASN A 76 -8.92 1.15 4.60
C ASN A 76 -7.48 1.09 4.05
N HIS A 77 -6.88 2.23 3.74
CA HIS A 77 -5.47 2.28 3.29
C HIS A 77 -4.48 1.77 4.35
N LEU A 78 -4.73 2.07 5.63
CA LEU A 78 -3.86 1.61 6.71
C LEU A 78 -4.00 0.10 6.97
N VAL A 79 -5.21 -0.45 6.84
CA VAL A 79 -5.47 -1.90 6.92
C VAL A 79 -4.80 -2.63 5.76
N ASP A 80 -4.88 -2.12 4.53
CA ASP A 80 -4.22 -2.69 3.35
C ASP A 80 -2.69 -2.72 3.50
N LEU A 81 -2.12 -1.77 4.24
CA LEU A 81 -0.69 -1.73 4.62
C LEU A 81 -0.36 -2.53 5.90
N ALA A 82 -1.23 -3.48 6.23
CA ALA A 82 -1.12 -4.41 7.36
C ALA A 82 -0.99 -3.73 8.73
N ARG A 83 -1.60 -2.54 8.93
CA ARG A 83 -1.83 -2.01 10.27
C ARG A 83 -3.07 -2.67 10.84
N LYS A 84 -2.95 -3.27 12.03
CA LYS A 84 -4.10 -3.73 12.82
C LYS A 84 -4.57 -2.57 13.69
N PHE A 85 -5.89 -2.40 13.75
CA PHE A 85 -6.54 -1.45 14.65
C PHE A 85 -7.43 -2.23 15.59
N GLU A 86 -7.41 -1.87 16.88
CA GLU A 86 -8.44 -2.29 17.82
C GLU A 86 -9.67 -1.39 17.67
N VAL A 87 -10.87 -1.94 17.83
CA VAL A 87 -12.15 -1.21 17.62
C VAL A 87 -12.25 -0.01 18.56
N GLU A 88 -11.69 -0.12 19.76
CA GLU A 88 -11.62 0.93 20.77
C GLU A 88 -10.79 2.14 20.30
N GLU A 89 -9.70 1.92 19.55
CA GLU A 89 -8.86 3.00 19.00
C GLU A 89 -9.63 3.80 17.94
N LEU A 90 -10.43 3.11 17.13
CA LEU A 90 -11.23 3.74 16.08
C LEU A 90 -12.40 4.56 16.66
N ASN A 91 -13.06 4.05 17.70
CA ASN A 91 -14.20 4.71 18.33
C ASN A 91 -13.83 6.06 18.98
N LEU A 92 -12.64 6.17 19.57
CA LEU A 92 -12.15 7.42 20.18
C LEU A 92 -11.87 8.54 19.16
N LYS A 93 -11.74 8.20 17.87
CA LYS A 93 -11.46 9.16 16.78
C LYS A 93 -12.71 9.69 16.08
N VAL A 94 -13.85 9.02 16.25
CA VAL A 94 -15.13 9.35 15.59
C VAL A 94 -16.06 10.13 16.53
N LEU A 95 -15.84 10.04 17.85
CA LEU A 95 -16.51 10.83 18.89
C LEU A 95 -15.82 12.19 19.11
#